data_AF-A0A7V1KM18-F1
#
_entry.id   AF-A0A7V1KM18-F1
#
_cell.length_a   1.000
_cell.length_b   1.000
_cell.length_c   1.000
_cell.angle_alpha   90.00
_cell.angle_beta   90.00
_cell.angle_gamma   90.00
#
_symmetry.space_group_name_H-M   'P 1'
#
loop_
_entity.id
_entity.type
_entity.pdbx_description
1 polymer ?
#
loop_
_entity_poly.entity_id
_entity_poly.type
_entity_poly.pdbx_seq_one_letter_code
_entity_poly.pdbx_strand_id
1 'polypeptide(L)' 'VLARRGLPYSEVWAQGDTPLERLLSLVYLGDWVSVYLALLNRVDPTPVDPIEELKTRLAELPWGEEGL' A
#
# COMPACT_ATOMS: atom_id res chain seq x y z
N VAL A 1 1.49 -22.03 6.13
CA VAL A 1 2.98 -22.17 6.29
C VAL A 1 3.46 -21.58 7.61
N LEU A 2 2.99 -20.38 7.98
CA LEU A 2 3.37 -19.68 9.22
C LEU A 2 3.00 -20.47 10.49
N ALA A 3 1.77 -20.98 10.59
CA ALA A 3 1.34 -21.83 11.70
C ALA A 3 2.25 -23.05 11.93
N ARG A 4 2.65 -23.74 10.85
CA ARG A 4 3.57 -24.89 10.92
C ARG A 4 4.97 -24.51 11.44
N ARG A 5 5.36 -23.24 11.33
CA ARG A 5 6.65 -22.72 11.78
C ARG A 5 6.57 -22.04 13.16
N GLY A 6 5.40 -22.02 13.80
CA GLY A 6 5.22 -21.36 15.10
C GLY A 6 5.42 -19.85 15.07
N LEU A 7 5.30 -19.23 13.88
CA LEU A 7 5.41 -17.77 13.75
C LEU A 7 4.05 -17.13 14.03
N PRO A 8 4.00 -16.00 14.76
CA PRO A 8 2.76 -15.27 15.01
C PRO A 8 2.19 -14.75 13.69
N TYR A 9 0.87 -14.87 13.55
CA TYR A 9 0.13 -14.36 12.41
C TYR A 9 -1.29 -13.99 12.82
N SER A 10 -1.90 -13.13 12.04
CA SER A 10 -3.32 -12.78 12.14
C SER A 10 -3.98 -13.06 10.81
N GLU A 11 -5.18 -13.64 10.84
CA GLU A 11 -6.01 -13.83 9.64
C GLU A 11 -7.15 -12.82 9.65
N VAL A 12 -7.46 -12.30 8.47
CA VAL A 12 -8.59 -11.38 8.25
C VAL A 12 -9.39 -11.90 7.08
N TRP A 13 -10.70 -11.95 7.23
CA TRP A 13 -11.64 -12.38 6.21
C TRP A 13 -12.44 -11.18 5.71
N ALA A 14 -12.64 -11.11 4.39
CA ALA A 14 -13.46 -10.07 3.78
C ALA A 14 -14.92 -10.14 4.26
N GLN A 15 -15.58 -8.99 4.36
CA GLN A 15 -16.96 -8.86 4.79
C GLN A 15 -17.84 -8.35 3.63
N GLY A 16 -19.11 -8.76 3.60
CA GLY A 16 -20.08 -8.36 2.58
C GLY A 16 -20.52 -9.49 1.65
N ASP A 17 -21.60 -9.24 0.94
CA ASP A 17 -22.31 -10.21 0.11
C ASP A 17 -21.83 -10.17 -1.34
N THR A 18 -21.44 -8.97 -1.81
CA THR A 18 -20.96 -8.78 -3.18
C THR A 18 -19.43 -8.80 -3.26
N PRO A 19 -18.86 -9.12 -4.44
CA PRO A 19 -17.41 -9.03 -4.66
C PRO A 19 -16.84 -7.63 -4.37
N LEU A 20 -17.59 -6.58 -4.68
CA LEU A 20 -17.19 -5.20 -4.45
C LEU A 20 -17.12 -4.87 -2.95
N GLU A 21 -18.15 -5.24 -2.18
CA GLU A 21 -18.15 -5.04 -0.72
C GLU A 21 -16.99 -5.76 -0.06
N ARG A 22 -16.74 -7.02 -0.45
CA ARG A 22 -15.62 -7.81 0.06
C ARG A 22 -14.28 -7.14 -0.20
N LEU A 23 -14.08 -6.64 -1.42
CA LEU A 23 -12.86 -5.90 -1.77
C LEU A 23 -12.73 -4.63 -0.93
N LEU A 24 -13.78 -3.81 -0.87
CA LEU A 24 -13.76 -2.56 -0.12
C LEU A 24 -13.55 -2.78 1.38
N SER A 25 -14.09 -3.87 1.96
CA SER A 25 -13.91 -4.20 3.37
C SER A 25 -12.44 -4.41 3.74
N LEU A 26 -11.66 -5.06 2.86
CA LEU A 26 -10.25 -5.31 3.08
C LEU A 26 -9.39 -4.09 2.77
N VAL A 27 -9.73 -3.32 1.74
CA VAL A 27 -9.06 -2.04 1.42
C VAL A 27 -9.20 -1.08 2.60
N TYR A 28 -10.42 -0.88 3.09
CA TYR A 28 -10.68 0.02 4.21
C TYR A 28 -9.89 -0.38 5.47
N LEU A 29 -9.84 -1.67 5.80
CA LEU A 29 -9.03 -2.14 6.91
C LEU A 29 -7.54 -1.88 6.67
N GLY A 30 -7.01 -2.19 5.49
CA GLY A 30 -5.62 -1.98 5.12
C GLY A 30 -5.19 -0.52 5.24
N ASP A 31 -6.04 0.40 4.75
CA ASP A 31 -5.80 1.84 4.81
C ASP A 31 -5.61 2.31 6.27
N TRP A 32 -6.54 1.96 7.16
CA TRP A 32 -6.41 2.34 8.58
C TRP A 32 -5.25 1.67 9.28
N VAL A 33 -5.01 0.38 9.03
CA VAL A 33 -3.85 -0.33 9.60
C VAL A 33 -2.56 0.38 9.23
N SER A 34 -2.40 0.82 7.98
CA SER A 34 -1.20 1.53 7.51
C SER A 34 -1.00 2.87 8.22
N VAL A 35 -2.08 3.66 8.40
CA VAL A 35 -2.03 4.95 9.10
C VAL A 35 -1.69 4.75 10.57
N TYR A 36 -2.36 3.84 11.27
CA TYR A 36 -2.07 3.58 12.68
C TYR A 36 -0.66 3.02 12.87
N LEU A 37 -0.18 2.20 11.95
CA LEU A 37 1.19 1.70 11.98
C LEU A 37 2.20 2.86 11.86
N ALA A 38 1.98 3.81 10.94
CA ALA A 38 2.84 4.99 10.81
C ALA A 38 2.86 5.83 12.10
N LEU A 39 1.68 6.08 12.69
CA LEU A 39 1.55 6.81 13.95
C LEU A 39 2.30 6.11 15.10
N LEU A 40 2.17 4.78 15.23
CA LEU A 40 2.88 4.00 16.24
C LEU A 40 4.40 4.04 16.06
N ASN A 41 4.86 4.10 14.80
CA ASN A 41 6.28 4.22 14.45
C ASN A 41 6.77 5.68 14.43
N ARG A 42 5.92 6.67 14.75
CA ARG A 42 6.23 8.11 14.71
C ARG A 42 6.73 8.57 13.33
N VAL A 43 6.16 8.01 12.27
CA VAL A 43 6.39 8.40 10.88
C VAL A 43 5.17 9.21 10.41
N ASP A 44 5.40 10.31 9.70
CA ASP A 44 4.33 11.03 9.00
C ASP A 44 3.86 10.18 7.80
N PRO A 45 2.60 9.70 7.76
CA PRO A 45 2.10 8.90 6.64
C PRO A 45 1.78 9.73 5.39
N THR A 46 1.83 11.07 5.46
CA THR A 46 1.44 11.97 4.37
C THR A 46 2.48 12.07 3.25
N PRO A 47 3.77 12.36 3.52
CA PRO A 47 4.76 12.52 2.47
C PRO A 47 5.18 11.18 1.86
N VAL A 48 5.39 11.19 0.54
CA VAL A 48 5.95 10.08 -0.24
C VAL A 48 7.16 10.55 -1.03
N ASP A 49 8.13 11.16 -0.33
CA ASP A 49 9.29 11.83 -0.93
C ASP A 49 10.04 10.96 -1.97
N PRO A 50 10.27 9.65 -1.75
CA PRO A 50 10.93 8.82 -2.76
C PRO A 50 10.14 8.72 -4.08
N ILE A 51 8.80 8.76 -4.02
CA ILE A 51 7.94 8.72 -5.20
C ILE A 51 8.00 10.06 -5.92
N GLU A 52 7.99 11.16 -5.19
CA GLU A 52 8.11 12.50 -5.79
C GLU A 52 9.48 12.68 -6.46
N GLU A 53 10.57 12.26 -5.80
CA GLU A 53 11.90 12.24 -6.40
C GLU A 53 11.94 11.38 -7.68
N LEU A 54 11.33 10.19 -7.64
CA LEU A 54 11.23 9.33 -8.81
C LEU A 54 10.46 10.02 -9.95
N LYS A 55 9.29 10.62 -9.67
CA LYS A 55 8.50 11.33 -10.67
C LYS A 55 9.29 12.48 -11.30
N THR A 56 10.03 13.25 -10.50
CA THR A 56 10.90 14.34 -11.00
C THR A 56 11.95 13.79 -11.96
N ARG A 57 12.69 12.74 -11.58
CA ARG A 57 13.71 12.12 -12.44
C ARG A 57 13.12 11.55 -13.72
N LEU A 58 11.94 10.93 -13.64
CA LEU A 58 11.26 10.43 -14.83
C LEU A 58 10.86 11.59 -15.76
N ALA A 59 10.41 12.73 -15.25
CA ALA A 59 10.06 13.88 -16.08
C ALA A 59 11.28 14.48 -16.84
N GLU A 60 12.50 14.31 -16.31
CA GLU A 60 13.74 14.74 -16.95
C GLU A 60 14.21 13.78 -18.06
N LEU A 61 13.66 12.56 -18.12
CA LEU A 61 13.95 11.64 -19.21
C LEU A 61 13.23 12.11 -20.48
N PRO A 62 13.90 12.12 -21.65
CA PRO A 62 13.23 12.37 -22.92
C PRO A 62 12.31 11.19 -23.24
N TRP A 63 11.04 11.28 -22.86
CA TRP A 63 10.01 10.34 -23.30
C TRP A 63 9.63 10.65 -24.75
N GLY A 64 10.43 10.16 -25.69
CA GLY A 64 10.00 9.93 -27.08
C GLY A 64 9.84 11.15 -27.99
N GLU A 65 10.89 11.93 -28.22
CA GLU A 65 11.05 12.68 -29.49
C GLU A 65 12.20 12.15 -30.39
N GLU A 66 12.87 11.06 -30.00
CA GLU A 66 13.79 10.32 -30.87
C GLU A 66 13.43 8.83 -30.82
N GLY A 67 12.41 8.40 -31.57
CA GLY A 67 12.07 6.97 -31.63
C GLY A 67 10.71 6.57 -32.17
N LEU A 68 10.14 7.29 -33.15
CA LEU A 68 9.20 6.76 -34.15
C LEU A 68 9.44 7.45 -35.49
#